data_AF-A0A9W9QEZ5-F1
#
_entry.id   AF-A0A9W9QEZ5-F1
#
_cell.length_a   1.000
_cell.length_b   1.000
_cell.length_c   1.000
_cell.angle_alpha   90.00
_cell.angle_beta   90.00
_cell.angle_gamma   90.00
#
_symmetry.space_group_name_H-M   'P 1'
#
loop_
_entity.id
_entity.type
_entity.pdbx_description
1 polymer ?
#
loop_
_entity_poly.entity_id
_entity_poly.type
_entity_poly.pdbx_seq_one_letter_code
_entity_poly.pdbx_strand_id
1 'polypeptide(L)'
;MRSISLFLAAFSALPLASSHYFFPHFIANDNFTDYYEYVREDTQGYMPVKGGYSSDDFRCNTGSQDYASKTGVYTVKAGDTIGFGTDFNAQIEHPGPLQVYMSKATGDVREYDGSGDWFKIYELGPERFSSDGITWGVYGKGNFTFTLPDVPAGQYLVRIEHIAVHGAMEWGGAELYFNCAQIEVESDSESIPGPTVKIPGVYNGYEPGIMFNMYSDSIVNYTMPGPRPFPDDADPDVTASGVSVAPSTAWTLPAVTQYPSSVIAASAVQTTSTPFSMETPSATSASQPLFSSVSSEKETTQLLEASAPLRTGSEVSVLATGTASPDSGDCEPPVTVTVKTTVTVTNAPSCVPMTVTATITTTVFATNT
;
A
#
# COMPACT_ATOMS: atom_id res chain seq x y z
N MET A 1 -17.02 -65.72 30.84
CA MET A 1 -17.00 -64.25 30.97
C MET A 1 -15.76 -63.72 30.26
N ARG A 2 -15.92 -63.17 29.06
CA ARG A 2 -14.88 -62.40 28.37
C ARG A 2 -15.54 -61.13 27.85
N SER A 3 -15.42 -60.06 28.61
CA SER A 3 -15.78 -58.72 28.16
C SER A 3 -14.65 -58.21 27.28
N ILE A 4 -14.95 -58.00 26.00
CA ILE A 4 -14.10 -57.24 25.08
C ILE A 4 -14.65 -55.82 25.12
N SER A 5 -13.91 -54.92 25.78
CA SER A 5 -14.23 -53.50 25.82
C SER A 5 -14.03 -52.89 24.44
N LEU A 6 -15.11 -52.37 23.85
CA LEU A 6 -15.06 -51.47 22.69
C LEU A 6 -14.43 -50.14 23.13
N PHE A 7 -13.28 -49.80 22.55
CA PHE A 7 -12.79 -48.42 22.56
C PHE A 7 -13.52 -47.65 21.45
N LEU A 8 -14.41 -46.74 21.83
CA LEU A 8 -15.04 -45.78 20.93
C LEU A 8 -14.07 -44.60 20.78
N ALA A 9 -13.42 -44.47 19.61
CA ALA A 9 -12.61 -43.30 19.30
C ALA A 9 -13.54 -42.13 18.96
N ALA A 10 -13.63 -41.15 19.85
CA ALA A 10 -14.31 -39.88 19.59
C ALA A 10 -13.43 -39.03 18.66
N PHE A 11 -13.84 -38.90 17.40
CA PHE A 11 -13.25 -37.94 16.46
C PHE A 11 -13.76 -36.55 16.85
N SER A 12 -12.95 -35.78 17.58
CA SER A 12 -13.23 -34.36 17.83
C SER A 12 -13.06 -33.60 16.52
N ALA A 13 -14.17 -33.20 15.90
CA ALA A 13 -14.16 -32.27 14.77
C ALA A 13 -13.67 -30.90 15.29
N LEU A 14 -12.43 -30.55 14.95
CA LEU A 14 -11.93 -29.19 15.16
C LEU A 14 -12.67 -28.26 14.18
N PRO A 15 -13.23 -27.13 14.63
CA PRO A 15 -13.79 -26.16 13.72
C PRO A 15 -12.66 -25.63 12.83
N LEU A 16 -12.83 -25.76 11.52
CA LEU A 16 -11.99 -25.06 10.54
C LEU A 16 -12.37 -23.57 10.65
N ALA A 17 -11.63 -22.80 11.43
CA ALA A 17 -11.74 -21.35 11.41
C ALA A 17 -11.12 -20.85 10.10
N SER A 18 -11.97 -20.47 9.13
CA SER A 18 -11.51 -19.70 7.97
C SER A 18 -11.41 -18.24 8.40
N SER A 19 -10.21 -17.66 8.30
CA SER A 19 -10.01 -16.22 8.49
C SER A 19 -10.39 -15.40 7.24
N HIS A 20 -10.79 -16.06 6.16
CA HIS A 20 -11.13 -15.45 4.89
C HIS A 20 -12.65 -15.28 4.75
N TYR A 21 -13.05 -14.17 4.13
CA TYR A 21 -14.44 -13.72 4.05
C TYR A 21 -14.68 -12.92 2.76
N PHE A 22 -15.93 -12.60 2.51
CA PHE A 22 -16.41 -11.78 1.39
C PHE A 22 -17.70 -11.09 1.84
N PHE A 23 -18.23 -10.18 1.04
CA PHE A 23 -19.33 -9.29 1.45
C PHE A 23 -20.58 -9.46 0.57
N PRO A 24 -21.29 -10.60 0.64
CA PRO A 24 -22.39 -10.88 -0.30
C PRO A 24 -23.71 -10.20 0.07
N HIS A 25 -23.84 -9.66 1.29
CA HIS A 25 -25.07 -9.03 1.76
C HIS A 25 -24.93 -7.52 1.70
N PHE A 26 -25.92 -6.86 1.09
CA PHE A 26 -26.14 -5.44 1.28
C PHE A 26 -26.97 -5.24 2.55
N ILE A 27 -26.72 -4.13 3.26
CA ILE A 27 -27.49 -3.75 4.44
C ILE A 27 -28.08 -2.37 4.18
N ALA A 28 -29.38 -2.21 4.43
CA ALA A 28 -30.05 -0.92 4.38
C ALA A 28 -30.99 -0.78 5.59
N ASN A 29 -30.77 0.26 6.39
CA ASN A 29 -31.51 0.58 7.61
C ASN A 29 -31.67 -0.67 8.50
N ASP A 30 -30.53 -1.29 8.82
CA ASP A 30 -30.36 -2.51 9.63
C ASP A 30 -30.97 -3.80 9.06
N ASN A 31 -31.50 -3.78 7.84
CA ASN A 31 -32.00 -4.98 7.16
C ASN A 31 -30.96 -5.55 6.21
N PHE A 32 -30.60 -6.81 6.42
CA PHE A 32 -29.79 -7.59 5.49
C PHE A 32 -30.64 -8.02 4.30
N THR A 33 -30.11 -7.83 3.10
CA THR A 33 -30.70 -8.35 1.87
C THR A 33 -30.30 -9.81 1.66
N ASP A 34 -30.96 -10.49 0.72
CA ASP A 34 -30.60 -11.85 0.37
C ASP A 34 -29.18 -11.91 -0.24
N TYR A 35 -28.60 -13.11 -0.20
CA TYR A 35 -27.25 -13.40 -0.68
C TYR A 35 -27.09 -12.98 -2.16
N TYR A 36 -26.16 -12.04 -2.42
CA TYR A 36 -25.91 -11.42 -3.73
C TYR A 36 -27.14 -10.78 -4.40
N GLU A 37 -28.17 -10.40 -3.64
CA GLU A 37 -29.37 -9.79 -4.22
C GLU A 37 -29.05 -8.42 -4.85
N TYR A 38 -28.25 -7.61 -4.15
CA TYR A 38 -27.84 -6.27 -4.58
C TYR A 38 -26.32 -6.08 -4.63
N VAL A 39 -25.56 -7.09 -4.20
CA VAL A 39 -24.11 -7.15 -4.34
C VAL A 39 -23.78 -8.06 -5.50
N ARG A 40 -22.89 -7.61 -6.39
CA ARG A 40 -22.42 -8.44 -7.50
C ARG A 40 -21.65 -9.64 -6.94
N GLU A 41 -22.09 -10.83 -7.35
CA GLU A 41 -21.31 -12.06 -7.20
C GLU A 41 -19.99 -11.96 -7.99
N ASP A 42 -19.01 -12.76 -7.60
CA ASP A 42 -17.70 -12.87 -8.24
C ASP A 42 -17.22 -14.32 -8.27
N THR A 43 -16.09 -14.57 -8.94
CA THR A 43 -15.50 -15.91 -9.07
C THR A 43 -14.28 -16.14 -8.17
N GLN A 44 -13.87 -15.12 -7.42
CA GLN A 44 -12.78 -15.19 -6.44
C GLN A 44 -13.26 -15.90 -5.15
N GLY A 45 -14.56 -15.82 -4.86
CA GLY A 45 -15.17 -16.40 -3.67
C GLY A 45 -14.67 -15.71 -2.41
N TYR A 46 -14.35 -16.48 -1.37
CA TYR A 46 -13.84 -15.93 -0.11
C TYR A 46 -12.33 -15.65 -0.13
N MET A 47 -11.61 -15.96 -1.21
CA MET A 47 -10.16 -15.73 -1.28
C MET A 47 -9.85 -14.24 -1.50
N PRO A 48 -8.70 -13.72 -1.02
CA PRO A 48 -8.35 -12.34 -1.26
C PRO A 48 -7.77 -12.17 -2.66
N VAL A 49 -7.82 -10.93 -3.15
CA VAL A 49 -6.98 -10.49 -4.25
C VAL A 49 -5.64 -10.02 -3.68
N LYS A 50 -4.54 -10.51 -4.27
CA LYS A 50 -3.17 -10.12 -3.90
C LYS A 50 -2.47 -9.55 -5.12
N GLY A 51 -2.03 -8.30 -5.04
CA GLY A 51 -1.53 -7.58 -6.21
C GLY A 51 -2.65 -7.26 -7.21
N GLY A 52 -2.35 -7.32 -8.51
CA GLY A 52 -3.35 -7.12 -9.57
C GLY A 52 -3.92 -5.69 -9.65
N TYR A 53 -3.24 -4.70 -9.06
CA TYR A 53 -3.70 -3.32 -8.93
C TYR A 53 -4.05 -2.60 -10.25
N SER A 54 -3.57 -3.12 -11.38
CA SER A 54 -3.85 -2.60 -12.72
C SER A 54 -4.96 -3.34 -13.47
N SER A 55 -5.55 -4.39 -12.88
CA SER A 55 -6.63 -5.17 -13.51
C SER A 55 -7.96 -4.43 -13.40
N ASP A 56 -8.82 -4.53 -14.43
CA ASP A 56 -10.19 -4.02 -14.33
C ASP A 56 -11.03 -4.77 -13.29
N ASP A 57 -10.71 -6.04 -13.03
CA ASP A 57 -11.31 -6.81 -11.93
C ASP A 57 -11.08 -6.17 -10.56
N PHE A 58 -10.06 -5.30 -10.42
CA PHE A 58 -9.77 -4.60 -9.17
C PHE A 58 -10.89 -3.63 -8.73
N ARG A 59 -11.83 -3.31 -9.64
CA ARG A 59 -13.04 -2.53 -9.34
C ARG A 59 -13.97 -3.26 -8.38
N CYS A 60 -14.45 -4.44 -8.78
CA CYS A 60 -15.56 -5.14 -8.14
C CYS A 60 -15.34 -6.64 -7.92
N ASN A 61 -14.09 -7.10 -8.06
CA ASN A 61 -13.59 -8.46 -7.90
C ASN A 61 -13.69 -9.30 -9.18
N THR A 62 -12.93 -10.41 -9.23
CA THR A 62 -12.68 -11.19 -10.44
C THR A 62 -13.95 -11.78 -11.03
N GLY A 63 -14.25 -11.44 -12.28
CA GLY A 63 -15.43 -11.92 -12.99
C GLY A 63 -16.75 -11.28 -12.54
N SER A 64 -16.72 -10.28 -11.65
CA SER A 64 -17.92 -9.63 -11.12
C SER A 64 -18.80 -8.97 -12.20
N GLN A 65 -18.18 -8.52 -13.30
CA GLN A 65 -18.91 -7.88 -14.40
C GLN A 65 -19.93 -8.82 -15.08
N ASP A 66 -19.68 -10.13 -15.10
CA ASP A 66 -20.61 -11.12 -15.68
C ASP A 66 -21.90 -11.30 -14.86
N TYR A 67 -21.94 -10.74 -13.65
CA TYR A 67 -23.07 -10.76 -12.73
C TYR A 67 -23.81 -9.40 -12.64
N ALA A 68 -23.26 -8.32 -13.21
CA ALA A 68 -23.84 -6.98 -13.16
C ALA A 68 -25.32 -6.96 -13.61
N SER A 69 -25.62 -7.57 -14.75
CA SER A 69 -26.98 -7.63 -15.33
C SER A 69 -27.97 -8.48 -14.52
N LYS A 70 -27.49 -9.37 -13.67
CA LYS A 70 -28.30 -10.27 -12.82
C LYS A 70 -28.49 -9.70 -11.42
N THR A 71 -27.68 -8.73 -11.03
CA THR A 71 -27.72 -8.10 -9.71
C THR A 71 -28.85 -7.07 -9.67
N GLY A 72 -29.60 -7.06 -8.56
CA GLY A 72 -30.64 -6.07 -8.29
C GLY A 72 -30.07 -4.65 -8.17
N VAL A 73 -30.96 -3.65 -8.06
CA VAL A 73 -30.56 -2.27 -7.75
C VAL A 73 -31.42 -1.83 -6.57
N TYR A 74 -30.79 -1.51 -5.44
CA TYR A 74 -31.50 -1.14 -4.22
C TYR A 74 -31.73 0.38 -4.18
N THR A 75 -32.97 0.81 -3.97
CA THR A 75 -33.28 2.25 -3.84
C THR A 75 -33.03 2.74 -2.42
N VAL A 76 -32.22 3.78 -2.28
CA VAL A 76 -31.88 4.43 -1.00
C VAL A 76 -32.03 5.94 -1.10
N LYS A 77 -32.08 6.62 0.04
CA LYS A 77 -32.03 8.08 0.15
C LYS A 77 -30.73 8.52 0.81
N ALA A 78 -30.25 9.69 0.43
CA ALA A 78 -29.17 10.34 1.19
C ALA A 78 -29.55 10.41 2.68
N GLY A 79 -28.60 10.09 3.56
CA GLY A 79 -28.82 9.97 5.01
C GLY A 79 -29.31 8.60 5.48
N ASP A 80 -29.70 7.67 4.60
CA ASP A 80 -29.97 6.29 5.00
C ASP A 80 -28.71 5.64 5.58
N THR A 81 -28.89 4.72 6.52
CA THR A 81 -27.79 3.86 6.98
C THR A 81 -27.67 2.69 6.02
N ILE A 82 -26.54 2.57 5.34
CA ILE A 82 -26.26 1.46 4.42
C ILE A 82 -24.99 0.72 4.82
N GLY A 83 -24.76 -0.46 4.26
CA GLY A 83 -23.64 -1.27 4.68
C GLY A 83 -23.50 -2.59 3.94
N PHE A 84 -22.60 -3.41 4.46
CA PHE A 84 -22.34 -4.76 3.96
C PHE A 84 -22.21 -5.75 5.12
N GLY A 85 -22.63 -6.98 4.86
CA GLY A 85 -22.47 -8.10 5.78
C GLY A 85 -21.59 -9.19 5.17
N THR A 86 -20.81 -9.85 6.02
CA THR A 86 -20.20 -11.14 5.70
C THR A 86 -21.25 -12.24 5.75
N ASP A 87 -20.91 -13.43 5.25
CA ASP A 87 -21.78 -14.61 5.31
C ASP A 87 -21.16 -15.73 6.16
N PHE A 88 -21.93 -16.79 6.44
CA PHE A 88 -21.53 -17.98 7.17
C PHE A 88 -21.04 -17.71 8.61
N ASN A 89 -21.52 -16.64 9.23
CA ASN A 89 -21.05 -16.13 10.52
C ASN A 89 -19.54 -15.81 10.55
N ALA A 90 -18.93 -15.60 9.38
CA ALA A 90 -17.54 -15.18 9.29
C ALA A 90 -17.38 -13.79 9.92
N GLN A 91 -16.32 -13.60 10.68
CA GLN A 91 -15.93 -12.28 11.17
C GLN A 91 -14.67 -11.84 10.43
N ILE A 92 -14.47 -10.52 10.38
CA ILE A 92 -13.24 -9.93 9.87
C ILE A 92 -12.13 -10.18 10.91
N GLU A 93 -11.34 -11.22 10.68
CA GLU A 93 -10.28 -11.68 11.60
C GLU A 93 -8.86 -11.31 11.13
N HIS A 94 -8.75 -10.63 9.99
CA HIS A 94 -7.46 -10.08 9.56
C HIS A 94 -7.31 -8.61 9.97
N PRO A 95 -6.12 -8.20 10.44
CA PRO A 95 -5.82 -6.80 10.75
C PRO A 95 -5.74 -5.98 9.47
N GLY A 96 -6.31 -4.79 9.47
CA GLY A 96 -6.35 -3.92 8.30
C GLY A 96 -7.39 -2.79 8.36
N PRO A 97 -7.28 -1.78 7.51
CA PRO A 97 -8.33 -0.77 7.35
C PRO A 97 -9.51 -1.32 6.55
N LEU A 98 -10.65 -0.64 6.69
CA LEU A 98 -11.82 -0.80 5.85
C LEU A 98 -12.18 0.53 5.19
N GLN A 99 -12.61 0.48 3.93
CA GLN A 99 -12.90 1.66 3.12
C GLN A 99 -14.12 1.43 2.24
N VAL A 100 -14.85 2.51 1.94
CA VAL A 100 -15.98 2.46 1.02
C VAL A 100 -15.85 3.55 -0.03
N TYR A 101 -16.05 3.16 -1.29
CA TYR A 101 -16.05 4.05 -2.43
C TYR A 101 -17.40 4.00 -3.16
N MET A 102 -17.75 5.10 -3.80
CA MET A 102 -18.89 5.17 -4.71
C MET A 102 -18.44 5.62 -6.11
N SER A 103 -19.09 5.08 -7.14
CA SER A 103 -18.94 5.55 -8.52
C SER A 103 -20.29 5.65 -9.20
N LYS A 104 -20.59 6.83 -9.75
CA LYS A 104 -21.85 7.11 -10.43
C LYS A 104 -21.85 6.47 -11.82
N ALA A 105 -22.89 5.69 -12.13
CA ALA A 105 -23.13 5.20 -13.47
C ALA A 105 -23.64 6.34 -14.37
N THR A 106 -23.23 6.34 -15.64
CA THR A 106 -23.75 7.27 -16.66
C THR A 106 -25.12 6.83 -17.22
N GLY A 107 -25.55 5.61 -16.88
CA GLY A 107 -26.80 4.96 -17.30
C GLY A 107 -27.20 3.88 -16.30
N ASP A 108 -27.77 2.78 -16.77
CA ASP A 108 -28.10 1.64 -15.90
C ASP A 108 -26.82 1.02 -15.31
N VAL A 109 -26.74 0.94 -13.99
CA VAL A 109 -25.60 0.37 -13.27
C VAL A 109 -25.41 -1.12 -13.58
N ARG A 110 -26.44 -1.81 -14.06
CA ARG A 110 -26.37 -3.21 -14.51
C ARG A 110 -25.54 -3.41 -15.79
N GLU A 111 -25.31 -2.34 -16.54
CA GLU A 111 -24.45 -2.32 -17.73
C GLU A 111 -23.09 -1.63 -17.46
N TYR A 112 -22.97 -0.96 -16.32
CA TYR A 112 -21.81 -0.17 -15.96
C TYR A 112 -20.67 -1.04 -15.40
N ASP A 113 -19.47 -0.90 -15.96
CA ASP A 113 -18.27 -1.63 -15.55
C ASP A 113 -17.48 -0.95 -14.41
N GLY A 114 -17.89 0.24 -13.99
CA GLY A 114 -17.15 1.02 -13.00
C GLY A 114 -16.05 1.91 -13.57
N SER A 115 -15.94 2.07 -14.90
CA SER A 115 -14.93 2.89 -15.63
C SER A 115 -14.86 4.38 -15.26
N GLY A 116 -15.91 4.91 -14.64
CA GLY A 116 -16.04 6.30 -14.22
C GLY A 116 -15.16 6.66 -13.02
N ASP A 117 -15.51 7.78 -12.41
CA ASP A 117 -14.78 8.33 -11.27
C ASP A 117 -15.29 7.70 -9.97
N TRP A 118 -14.35 7.40 -9.07
CA TRP A 118 -14.62 6.87 -7.75
C TRP A 118 -14.27 7.91 -6.70
N PHE A 119 -15.12 8.10 -5.70
CA PHE A 119 -14.83 8.91 -4.53
C PHE A 119 -15.02 8.06 -3.28
N LYS A 120 -14.16 8.23 -2.28
CA LYS A 120 -14.30 7.56 -1.00
C LYS A 120 -15.43 8.24 -0.22
N ILE A 121 -16.24 7.49 0.51
CA ILE A 121 -17.30 8.03 1.36
C ILE A 121 -17.18 7.62 2.82
N TYR A 122 -16.35 6.63 3.10
CA TYR A 122 -16.12 6.14 4.45
C TYR A 122 -14.75 5.49 4.56
N GLU A 123 -14.14 5.58 5.75
CA GLU A 123 -13.02 4.75 6.14
C GLU A 123 -12.99 4.47 7.65
N LEU A 124 -12.47 3.29 7.99
CA LEU A 124 -12.25 2.80 9.34
C LEU A 124 -10.81 2.31 9.44
N GLY A 125 -10.05 2.90 10.34
CA GLY A 125 -8.62 2.64 10.51
C GLY A 125 -8.27 1.99 11.85
N PRO A 126 -7.04 2.17 12.32
CA PRO A 126 -6.65 1.84 13.68
C PRO A 126 -7.45 2.61 14.74
N GLU A 127 -7.84 1.93 15.80
CA GLU A 127 -8.42 2.52 17.02
C GLU A 127 -7.35 2.89 18.04
N ARG A 128 -6.24 2.14 18.07
CA ARG A 128 -5.15 2.35 19.02
C ARG A 128 -3.81 1.81 18.51
N PHE A 129 -2.74 2.54 18.83
CA PHE A 129 -1.36 2.04 18.80
C PHE A 129 -0.89 1.73 20.22
N SER A 130 -0.18 0.61 20.40
CA SER A 130 0.32 0.18 21.69
C SER A 130 1.59 -0.66 21.56
N SER A 131 2.20 -1.00 22.69
CA SER A 131 3.31 -1.95 22.74
C SER A 131 2.95 -3.34 22.21
N ASP A 132 1.66 -3.68 22.19
CA ASP A 132 1.16 -4.96 21.69
C ASP A 132 0.82 -4.90 20.18
N GLY A 133 1.11 -3.76 19.53
CA GLY A 133 0.83 -3.50 18.12
C GLY A 133 -0.39 -2.60 17.89
N ILE A 134 -1.00 -2.79 16.72
CA ILE A 134 -2.11 -1.98 16.20
C ILE A 134 -3.44 -2.68 16.51
N THR A 135 -4.36 -1.98 17.18
CA THR A 135 -5.76 -2.39 17.30
C THR A 135 -6.53 -1.80 16.14
N TRP A 136 -7.14 -2.65 15.30
CA TRP A 136 -7.90 -2.24 14.11
C TRP A 136 -9.39 -2.22 14.42
N GLY A 137 -10.08 -1.14 14.05
CA GLY A 137 -11.48 -0.99 14.40
C GLY A 137 -12.40 -2.00 13.72
N VAL A 138 -11.97 -2.60 12.61
CA VAL A 138 -12.77 -3.59 11.87
C VAL A 138 -12.74 -5.00 12.49
N TYR A 139 -11.78 -5.28 13.36
CA TYR A 139 -11.52 -6.63 13.85
C TYR A 139 -12.72 -7.21 14.62
N GLY A 140 -13.10 -8.46 14.33
CA GLY A 140 -14.21 -9.16 14.97
C GLY A 140 -15.61 -8.70 14.52
N LYS A 141 -15.71 -7.83 13.49
CA LYS A 141 -17.01 -7.42 12.92
C LYS A 141 -17.44 -8.39 11.82
N GLY A 142 -18.72 -8.77 11.83
CA GLY A 142 -19.37 -9.52 10.74
C GLY A 142 -20.29 -8.66 9.85
N ASN A 143 -20.42 -7.39 10.20
CA ASN A 143 -21.10 -6.41 9.38
C ASN A 143 -20.54 -5.03 9.64
N PHE A 144 -20.83 -4.13 8.71
CA PHE A 144 -20.41 -2.76 8.79
C PHE A 144 -21.48 -1.89 8.13
N THR A 145 -21.88 -0.84 8.83
CA THR A 145 -22.85 0.16 8.36
C THR A 145 -22.30 1.56 8.56
N PHE A 146 -22.77 2.48 7.72
CA PHE A 146 -22.38 3.88 7.69
C PHE A 146 -23.53 4.71 7.12
N THR A 147 -23.53 6.01 7.38
CA THR A 147 -24.54 6.91 6.80
C THR A 147 -24.16 7.23 5.36
N LEU A 148 -25.08 7.06 4.41
CA LEU A 148 -24.89 7.49 3.03
C LEU A 148 -24.82 9.03 2.99
N PRO A 149 -23.70 9.64 2.52
CA PRO A 149 -23.60 11.09 2.46
C PRO A 149 -24.55 11.69 1.43
N ASP A 150 -24.70 13.02 1.49
CA ASP A 150 -25.53 13.76 0.54
C ASP A 150 -24.87 13.84 -0.84
N VAL A 151 -25.22 12.88 -1.70
CA VAL A 151 -24.72 12.74 -3.08
C VAL A 151 -25.84 12.97 -4.10
N PRO A 152 -25.53 13.36 -5.36
CA PRO A 152 -26.55 13.60 -6.38
C PRO A 152 -27.38 12.35 -6.73
N ALA A 153 -28.66 12.53 -7.05
CA ALA A 153 -29.53 11.42 -7.46
C ALA A 153 -29.02 10.64 -8.67
N GLY A 154 -29.20 9.32 -8.65
CA GLY A 154 -28.91 8.41 -9.76
C GLY A 154 -28.33 7.08 -9.29
N GLN A 155 -27.90 6.23 -10.23
CA GLN A 155 -27.38 4.91 -9.90
C GLN A 155 -25.87 4.90 -9.64
N TYR A 156 -25.46 4.06 -8.70
CA TYR A 156 -24.07 3.95 -8.25
C TYR A 156 -23.65 2.51 -8.04
N LEU A 157 -22.37 2.25 -8.28
CA LEU A 157 -21.65 1.18 -7.61
C LEU A 157 -21.16 1.67 -6.26
N VAL A 158 -21.35 0.85 -5.22
CA VAL A 158 -20.78 1.06 -3.89
C VAL A 158 -19.80 -0.08 -3.63
N ARG A 159 -18.51 0.24 -3.49
CA ARG A 159 -17.43 -0.73 -3.29
C ARG A 159 -17.00 -0.71 -1.83
N ILE A 160 -17.19 -1.83 -1.13
CA ILE A 160 -16.54 -2.07 0.16
C ILE A 160 -15.18 -2.71 -0.08
N GLU A 161 -14.18 -2.32 0.71
CA GLU A 161 -12.84 -2.89 0.68
C GLU A 161 -12.28 -3.05 2.08
N HIS A 162 -11.82 -4.25 2.40
CA HIS A 162 -10.94 -4.49 3.54
C HIS A 162 -9.54 -4.86 3.04
N ILE A 163 -8.51 -4.23 3.57
CA ILE A 163 -7.10 -4.49 3.19
C ILE A 163 -6.41 -5.19 4.35
N ALA A 164 -6.34 -6.51 4.32
CA ALA A 164 -5.62 -7.29 5.32
C ALA A 164 -4.09 -7.11 5.15
N VAL A 165 -3.44 -6.62 6.20
CA VAL A 165 -2.02 -6.20 6.17
C VAL A 165 -1.08 -7.14 6.92
N HIS A 166 -1.57 -8.29 7.38
CA HIS A 166 -0.75 -9.27 8.10
C HIS A 166 0.41 -9.85 7.27
N GLY A 167 0.29 -9.82 5.94
CA GLY A 167 1.33 -10.22 4.98
C GLY A 167 1.98 -9.05 4.23
N ALA A 168 1.70 -7.80 4.59
CA ALA A 168 2.04 -6.59 3.83
C ALA A 168 3.53 -6.16 3.82
N MET A 169 4.45 -7.00 4.29
CA MET A 169 5.87 -6.64 4.40
C MET A 169 6.59 -6.53 3.05
N GLU A 170 5.97 -7.04 1.98
CA GLU A 170 6.48 -7.02 0.61
C GLU A 170 5.35 -6.67 -0.38
N TRP A 171 5.75 -6.23 -1.57
CA TRP A 171 4.81 -5.89 -2.63
C TRP A 171 3.93 -7.10 -2.99
N GLY A 172 2.61 -6.89 -3.04
CA GLY A 172 1.65 -7.95 -3.29
C GLY A 172 1.38 -8.88 -2.10
N GLY A 173 1.97 -8.60 -0.93
CA GLY A 173 1.73 -9.36 0.29
C GLY A 173 0.40 -9.03 0.99
N ALA A 174 -0.10 -7.80 0.82
CA ALA A 174 -1.41 -7.39 1.31
C ALA A 174 -2.55 -8.14 0.61
N GLU A 175 -3.62 -8.40 1.36
CA GLU A 175 -4.78 -9.19 0.94
C GLU A 175 -6.03 -8.32 0.90
N LEU A 176 -6.60 -8.13 -0.28
CA LEU A 176 -7.73 -7.24 -0.49
C LEU A 176 -9.02 -8.04 -0.67
N TYR A 177 -10.01 -7.70 0.13
CA TYR A 177 -11.35 -8.28 0.10
C TYR A 177 -12.34 -7.19 -0.26
N PHE A 178 -12.99 -7.30 -1.42
CA PHE A 178 -13.89 -6.25 -1.90
C PHE A 178 -15.01 -6.82 -2.76
N ASN A 179 -16.16 -6.15 -2.70
CA ASN A 179 -17.34 -6.43 -3.51
C ASN A 179 -18.05 -5.11 -3.84
N CYS A 180 -18.91 -5.11 -4.86
CA CYS A 180 -19.69 -3.94 -5.27
C CYS A 180 -21.19 -4.17 -5.15
N ALA A 181 -21.87 -3.31 -4.39
CA ALA A 181 -23.32 -3.20 -4.42
C ALA A 181 -23.79 -2.27 -5.55
N GLN A 182 -25.04 -2.47 -5.99
CA GLN A 182 -25.73 -1.62 -6.96
C GLN A 182 -26.89 -0.92 -6.28
N ILE A 183 -26.88 0.42 -6.30
CA ILE A 183 -27.93 1.24 -5.68
C ILE A 183 -28.45 2.32 -6.62
N GLU A 184 -29.67 2.79 -6.36
CA GLU A 184 -30.26 4.00 -6.91
C GLU A 184 -30.44 4.98 -5.75
N VAL A 185 -29.77 6.14 -5.81
CA VAL A 185 -29.91 7.18 -4.80
C VAL A 185 -31.00 8.16 -5.22
N GLU A 186 -32.02 8.31 -4.38
CA GLU A 186 -32.97 9.42 -4.44
C GLU A 186 -32.43 10.60 -3.61
N SER A 187 -32.20 11.74 -4.26
CA SER A 187 -31.62 12.93 -3.62
C SER A 187 -31.90 14.20 -4.42
N ASP A 188 -32.01 15.33 -3.72
CA ASP A 188 -32.06 16.67 -4.33
C ASP A 188 -30.68 17.36 -4.30
N SER A 189 -29.63 16.65 -3.90
CA SER A 189 -28.28 17.22 -3.74
C SER A 189 -27.67 17.65 -5.07
N GLU A 190 -27.08 18.85 -5.07
CA GLU A 190 -26.23 19.36 -6.14
C GLU A 190 -24.73 19.28 -5.78
N SER A 191 -24.39 18.48 -4.75
CA SER A 191 -23.00 18.33 -4.33
C SER A 191 -22.13 17.75 -5.45
N ILE A 192 -20.83 18.05 -5.41
CA ILE A 192 -19.84 17.49 -6.35
C ILE A 192 -18.90 16.61 -5.52
N PRO A 193 -19.15 15.28 -5.47
CA PRO A 193 -18.31 14.39 -4.69
C PRO A 193 -16.85 14.39 -5.15
N GLY A 194 -15.93 14.48 -4.19
CA GLY A 194 -14.51 14.51 -4.48
C GLY A 194 -13.66 14.54 -3.20
N PRO A 195 -12.35 14.29 -3.33
CA PRO A 195 -11.60 14.13 -4.56
C PRO A 195 -11.86 12.76 -5.20
N THR A 196 -11.75 12.68 -6.53
CA THR A 196 -11.99 11.44 -7.28
C THR A 196 -10.70 10.74 -7.70
N VAL A 197 -10.79 9.43 -7.89
CA VAL A 197 -9.74 8.54 -8.38
C VAL A 197 -10.30 7.56 -9.42
N LYS A 198 -9.41 6.84 -10.10
CA LYS A 198 -9.75 5.68 -10.92
C LYS A 198 -9.42 4.39 -10.18
N ILE A 199 -10.24 3.36 -10.37
CA ILE A 199 -9.97 2.00 -9.94
C ILE A 199 -10.08 1.15 -11.21
N PRO A 200 -9.03 0.47 -11.71
CA PRO A 200 -7.65 0.49 -11.23
C PRO A 200 -6.98 1.87 -11.36
N GLY A 201 -5.91 2.10 -10.59
CA GLY A 201 -5.12 3.35 -10.58
C GLY A 201 -5.05 4.03 -9.20
N VAL A 202 -5.96 3.71 -8.29
CA VAL A 202 -5.95 4.23 -6.91
C VAL A 202 -4.76 3.70 -6.11
N TYR A 203 -4.32 2.47 -6.41
CA TYR A 203 -3.16 1.83 -5.78
C TYR A 203 -2.20 1.28 -6.82
N ASN A 204 -0.92 1.17 -6.44
CA ASN A 204 0.12 0.44 -7.15
C ASN A 204 0.79 -0.64 -6.28
N GLY A 205 0.43 -0.72 -4.99
CA GLY A 205 0.92 -1.70 -4.04
C GLY A 205 2.14 -1.27 -3.23
N TYR A 206 2.70 -0.09 -3.50
CA TYR A 206 3.82 0.49 -2.75
C TYR A 206 3.37 1.55 -1.76
N GLU A 207 2.06 1.82 -1.67
CA GLU A 207 1.51 2.75 -0.70
C GLU A 207 1.91 2.29 0.71
N PRO A 208 2.37 3.18 1.59
CA PRO A 208 2.81 2.82 2.94
C PRO A 208 1.69 2.31 3.85
N GLY A 209 0.42 2.55 3.49
CA GLY A 209 -0.73 1.91 4.12
C GLY A 209 -1.00 0.49 3.63
N ILE A 210 -0.36 0.06 2.54
CA ILE A 210 -0.52 -1.24 1.86
C ILE A 210 0.74 -2.10 1.94
N MET A 211 1.95 -1.51 1.91
CA MET A 211 3.22 -2.20 2.04
C MET A 211 4.04 -1.66 3.21
N PHE A 212 3.96 -2.35 4.36
CA PHE A 212 4.69 -2.03 5.57
C PHE A 212 4.75 -3.24 6.51
N ASN A 213 5.64 -3.18 7.50
CA ASN A 213 5.74 -4.21 8.54
C ASN A 213 4.90 -3.84 9.77
N MET A 214 3.65 -4.34 9.82
CA MET A 214 2.74 -4.07 10.95
C MET A 214 3.21 -4.63 12.31
N TYR A 215 4.19 -5.53 12.33
CA TYR A 215 4.72 -6.16 13.54
C TYR A 215 5.87 -5.36 14.18
N SER A 216 6.20 -4.19 13.64
CA SER A 216 7.23 -3.34 14.22
C SER A 216 6.77 -2.75 15.54
N ASP A 217 7.54 -2.98 16.62
CA ASP A 217 7.31 -2.48 17.98
C ASP A 217 7.25 -0.95 18.10
N SER A 218 7.49 -0.23 17.01
CA SER A 218 7.59 1.23 16.95
C SER A 218 6.49 1.90 16.12
N ILE A 219 5.48 1.16 15.66
CA ILE A 219 4.37 1.76 14.91
C ILE A 219 3.48 2.57 15.84
N VAL A 220 3.46 3.88 15.60
CA VAL A 220 2.65 4.87 16.30
C VAL A 220 1.78 5.70 15.35
N ASN A 221 1.84 5.40 14.06
CA ASN A 221 1.09 6.07 13.01
C ASN A 221 0.65 5.10 11.92
N TYR A 222 -0.38 5.49 11.19
CA TYR A 222 -0.86 4.75 10.01
C TYR A 222 -1.43 5.75 9.01
N THR A 223 -1.28 5.46 7.72
CA THR A 223 -1.86 6.26 6.66
C THR A 223 -2.90 5.44 5.94
N MET A 224 -4.13 5.94 5.93
CA MET A 224 -5.21 5.34 5.15
C MET A 224 -4.87 5.43 3.65
N PRO A 225 -4.95 4.33 2.89
CA PRO A 225 -4.67 4.36 1.46
C PRO A 225 -5.78 5.08 0.68
N GLY A 226 -5.46 5.64 -0.48
CA GLY A 226 -6.44 6.30 -1.36
C GLY A 226 -6.81 7.74 -0.95
N PRO A 227 -7.80 8.35 -1.63
CA PRO A 227 -8.25 9.71 -1.37
C PRO A 227 -8.92 9.83 0.00
N ARG A 228 -9.15 11.05 0.49
CA ARG A 228 -9.94 11.25 1.71
C ARG A 228 -11.44 10.97 1.46
N PRO A 229 -12.22 10.65 2.50
CA PRO A 229 -13.67 10.55 2.39
C PRO A 229 -14.33 11.87 1.97
N PHE A 230 -15.44 11.75 1.25
CA PHE A 230 -16.42 12.79 0.98
C PHE A 230 -17.67 12.57 1.86
N PRO A 231 -18.28 13.64 2.39
CA PRO A 231 -17.80 15.02 2.39
C PRO A 231 -16.57 15.22 3.31
N ASP A 232 -15.91 16.37 3.25
CA ASP A 232 -14.70 16.66 4.04
C ASP A 232 -14.96 16.60 5.57
N ASP A 233 -16.22 16.72 5.98
CA ASP A 233 -16.72 16.59 7.35
C ASP A 233 -17.37 15.23 7.65
N ALA A 234 -17.27 14.25 6.74
CA ALA A 234 -17.61 12.87 7.07
C ALA A 234 -16.74 12.46 8.25
N ASP A 235 -17.38 12.23 9.41
CA ASP A 235 -16.72 11.83 10.65
C ASP A 235 -15.95 10.53 10.35
N PRO A 236 -14.61 10.58 10.20
CA PRO A 236 -13.89 9.34 10.01
C PRO A 236 -13.98 8.61 11.35
N ASP A 237 -14.44 7.34 11.35
CA ASP A 237 -14.34 6.45 12.52
C ASP A 237 -12.87 6.05 12.73
N VAL A 238 -11.99 7.05 12.78
CA VAL A 238 -10.54 6.96 12.90
C VAL A 238 -10.21 7.68 14.20
N THR A 239 -10.23 6.91 15.28
CA THR A 239 -10.15 7.43 16.65
C THR A 239 -8.73 7.43 17.22
N ALA A 240 -7.78 6.74 16.57
CA ALA A 240 -6.39 6.69 17.02
C ALA A 240 -5.62 8.00 16.76
N SER A 241 -4.93 8.48 17.79
CA SER A 241 -3.91 9.51 17.64
C SER A 241 -2.77 9.00 16.75
N GLY A 242 -2.38 9.77 15.72
CA GLY A 242 -1.31 9.41 14.79
C GLY A 242 -1.77 8.79 13.47
N VAL A 243 -3.08 8.58 13.26
CA VAL A 243 -3.57 8.21 11.93
C VAL A 243 -3.64 9.46 11.05
N SER A 244 -3.01 9.39 9.88
CA SER A 244 -3.08 10.45 8.87
C SER A 244 -4.10 10.06 7.79
N VAL A 245 -5.11 10.90 7.60
CA VAL A 245 -6.01 10.85 6.43
C VAL A 245 -5.41 11.66 5.28
N ALA A 246 -5.79 11.33 4.06
CA ALA A 246 -5.36 12.06 2.87
C ALA A 246 -5.82 13.55 2.91
N PRO A 247 -5.06 14.51 2.35
CA PRO A 247 -5.45 15.92 2.37
C PRO A 247 -6.49 16.29 1.28
N SER A 248 -6.88 17.57 1.31
CA SER A 248 -7.54 18.43 0.30
C SER A 248 -7.47 18.07 -1.19
N THR A 249 -6.30 17.60 -1.60
CA THR A 249 -5.80 17.69 -2.97
C THR A 249 -5.18 16.37 -3.43
N ALA A 250 -4.86 16.27 -4.72
CA ALA A 250 -4.15 15.12 -5.28
C ALA A 250 -2.90 14.81 -4.44
N TRP A 251 -2.81 13.55 -3.99
CA TRP A 251 -1.71 13.06 -3.17
C TRP A 251 -0.39 13.16 -3.93
N THR A 252 0.53 13.97 -3.43
CA THR A 252 1.89 14.12 -3.99
C THR A 252 2.99 13.87 -2.95
N LEU A 253 2.63 13.51 -1.71
CA LEU A 253 3.58 13.19 -0.66
C LEU A 253 3.72 11.67 -0.49
N PRO A 254 4.93 11.15 -0.19
CA PRO A 254 5.05 9.83 0.43
C PRO A 254 4.38 9.88 1.81
N ALA A 255 3.64 8.84 2.22
CA ALA A 255 3.19 8.80 3.60
C ALA A 255 4.34 8.52 4.56
N VAL A 256 4.09 8.88 5.82
CA VAL A 256 5.03 9.15 6.89
C VAL A 256 6.12 8.09 7.04
N THR A 257 7.36 8.60 7.02
CA THR A 257 8.53 8.03 7.68
C THR A 257 8.63 8.66 9.07
N GLN A 258 8.73 7.85 10.14
CA GLN A 258 9.74 7.96 11.22
C GLN A 258 9.33 7.16 12.47
N TYR A 259 10.21 6.24 12.86
CA TYR A 259 10.36 5.74 14.23
C TYR A 259 10.53 6.93 15.19
N PRO A 260 10.06 6.88 16.45
CA PRO A 260 10.42 7.90 17.41
C PRO A 260 11.95 7.94 17.48
N SER A 261 12.53 9.05 17.00
CA SER A 261 13.92 9.34 17.29
C SER A 261 14.03 9.41 18.81
N SER A 262 14.62 8.38 19.41
CA SER A 262 15.03 8.46 20.80
C SER A 262 15.80 9.76 20.96
N VAL A 263 15.33 10.59 21.89
CA VAL A 263 16.08 11.74 22.41
C VAL A 263 17.36 11.23 23.06
N ILE A 264 18.37 10.91 22.27
CA ILE A 264 19.75 10.95 22.73
C ILE A 264 20.07 12.43 22.78
N ALA A 265 19.80 13.05 23.93
CA ALA A 265 20.47 14.27 24.30
C ALA A 265 21.97 13.97 24.27
N ALA A 266 22.63 14.30 23.15
CA ALA A 266 24.07 14.36 23.10
C ALA A 266 24.48 15.39 24.15
N SER A 267 25.01 14.93 25.29
CA SER A 267 25.73 15.77 26.22
C SER A 267 26.81 16.48 25.41
N ALA A 268 26.67 17.80 25.28
CA ALA A 268 27.70 18.64 24.71
C ALA A 268 28.98 18.43 25.54
N VAL A 269 29.97 17.74 24.96
CA VAL A 269 31.32 17.72 25.49
C VAL A 269 31.87 19.12 25.28
N GLN A 270 31.99 19.86 26.38
CA GLN A 270 32.56 21.19 26.42
C GLN A 270 34.07 21.09 26.14
N THR A 271 34.48 21.42 24.92
CA THR A 271 35.91 21.53 24.56
C THR A 271 36.43 22.89 25.03
N THR A 272 37.06 22.90 26.22
CA THR A 272 37.89 24.01 26.67
C THR A 272 39.21 24.01 25.90
N SER A 273 39.45 25.06 25.11
CA SER A 273 40.74 25.31 24.48
C SER A 273 41.68 26.03 25.45
N THR A 274 42.77 25.38 25.84
CA THR A 274 43.93 26.02 26.48
C THR A 274 45.02 26.24 25.43
N PRO A 275 45.60 27.44 25.28
CA PRO A 275 46.70 27.67 24.35
C PRO A 275 48.01 27.09 24.90
N PHE A 276 48.69 26.27 24.09
CA PHE A 276 50.01 25.74 24.40
C PHE A 276 51.08 26.54 23.65
N SER A 277 52.03 27.12 24.39
CA SER A 277 53.19 27.83 23.86
C SER A 277 54.26 26.88 23.34
N MET A 278 54.85 27.24 22.19
CA MET A 278 56.01 26.60 21.59
C MET A 278 57.28 26.78 22.43
N GLU A 279 58.06 25.70 22.55
CA GLU A 279 59.52 25.79 22.55
C GLU A 279 60.14 24.70 21.64
N THR A 280 61.03 25.15 20.76
CA THR A 280 61.99 24.40 19.92
C THR A 280 63.18 23.92 20.77
N PRO A 281 63.91 22.81 20.44
CA PRO A 281 64.92 22.87 19.37
C PRO A 281 65.34 21.57 18.63
N SER A 282 65.96 21.82 17.47
CA SER A 282 67.14 21.18 16.82
C SER A 282 67.18 19.69 16.40
N ALA A 283 66.99 19.52 15.08
CA ALA A 283 67.84 18.86 14.08
C ALA A 283 68.87 17.78 14.48
N THR A 284 68.83 16.63 13.79
CA THR A 284 69.97 16.08 13.01
C THR A 284 69.46 15.14 11.88
N SER A 285 70.23 15.16 10.79
CA SER A 285 70.08 14.61 9.44
C SER A 285 70.16 13.07 9.31
N ALA A 286 69.39 12.48 8.38
CA ALA A 286 69.92 11.62 7.31
C ALA A 286 68.85 11.30 6.24
N SER A 287 69.35 11.14 5.03
CA SER A 287 68.73 11.23 3.70
C SER A 287 68.16 9.93 3.11
N GLN A 288 67.12 10.04 2.26
CA GLN A 288 67.00 9.54 0.85
C GLN A 288 65.56 9.15 0.42
N PRO A 289 65.22 9.12 -0.90
CA PRO A 289 64.05 9.84 -1.42
C PRO A 289 62.91 9.00 -2.04
N LEU A 290 61.79 9.72 -2.29
CA LEU A 290 60.79 9.58 -3.38
C LEU A 290 60.02 8.26 -3.56
N PHE A 291 58.69 8.28 -3.36
CA PHE A 291 57.68 8.30 -4.46
C PHE A 291 56.25 8.36 -3.88
N SER A 292 55.38 9.09 -4.59
CA SER A 292 53.96 9.31 -4.30
C SER A 292 53.10 8.04 -4.35
N SER A 293 52.06 7.97 -3.53
CA SER A 293 50.69 7.65 -3.95
C SER A 293 49.70 7.80 -2.80
N VAL A 294 48.68 8.62 -3.02
CA VAL A 294 47.43 8.62 -2.24
C VAL A 294 46.59 7.48 -2.80
N SER A 295 46.23 6.50 -1.97
CA SER A 295 45.31 5.43 -2.32
C SER A 295 44.00 5.61 -1.55
N SER A 296 42.96 5.76 -2.35
CA SER A 296 41.54 5.81 -2.04
C SER A 296 41.04 4.62 -1.23
N GLU A 297 39.95 4.91 -0.52
CA GLU A 297 39.14 4.02 0.30
C GLU A 297 38.40 2.95 -0.51
N LYS A 298 38.38 1.76 0.10
CA LYS A 298 37.40 0.67 0.09
C LYS A 298 36.19 0.78 -0.86
N GLU A 299 36.30 0.08 -1.99
CA GLU A 299 35.19 -0.32 -2.85
C GLU A 299 34.29 -1.34 -2.12
N THR A 300 32.99 -1.05 -1.99
CA THR A 300 31.99 -2.02 -1.51
C THR A 300 31.13 -2.43 -2.70
N THR A 301 31.37 -3.64 -3.21
CA THR A 301 30.58 -4.28 -4.26
C THR A 301 29.28 -4.82 -3.63
N GLN A 302 28.11 -4.31 -4.03
CA GLN A 302 26.83 -5.01 -3.79
C GLN A 302 26.46 -5.81 -5.05
N LEU A 303 26.43 -7.13 -4.90
CA LEU A 303 25.89 -8.07 -5.89
C LEU A 303 24.37 -8.11 -5.74
N LEU A 304 23.64 -7.78 -6.81
CA LEU A 304 22.23 -8.16 -6.95
C LEU A 304 22.18 -9.61 -7.47
N GLU A 305 21.70 -10.54 -6.65
CA GLU A 305 21.35 -11.88 -7.11
C GLU A 305 19.96 -11.87 -7.75
N ALA A 306 19.87 -12.31 -9.01
CA ALA A 306 18.62 -12.57 -9.70
C ALA A 306 18.29 -14.07 -9.63
N SER A 307 17.12 -14.41 -9.11
CA SER A 307 16.64 -15.80 -9.02
C SER A 307 15.87 -16.21 -10.28
N ALA A 308 16.57 -16.79 -11.27
CA ALA A 308 16.02 -17.76 -12.23
C ALA A 308 17.18 -18.56 -12.87
N PRO A 309 17.00 -19.86 -13.19
CA PRO A 309 18.13 -20.73 -13.55
C PRO A 309 18.51 -20.53 -15.03
N LEU A 310 19.52 -19.71 -15.31
CA LEU A 310 20.18 -19.71 -16.62
C LEU A 310 21.59 -20.30 -16.50
N ARG A 311 21.85 -21.29 -17.37
CA ARG A 311 23.14 -21.95 -17.51
C ARG A 311 24.22 -20.95 -17.88
N THR A 312 25.28 -21.00 -17.09
CA THR A 312 26.64 -20.44 -17.23
C THR A 312 27.04 -19.93 -18.62
N GLY A 313 27.45 -18.65 -18.67
CA GLY A 313 28.36 -18.12 -19.69
C GLY A 313 28.01 -16.74 -20.19
N SER A 314 28.19 -15.67 -19.40
CA SER A 314 28.28 -14.30 -19.92
C SER A 314 29.05 -13.41 -18.94
N GLU A 315 30.11 -12.78 -19.44
CA GLU A 315 30.81 -11.70 -18.74
C GLU A 315 30.01 -10.41 -18.85
N VAL A 316 29.75 -9.75 -17.72
CA VAL A 316 29.16 -8.41 -17.66
C VAL A 316 30.30 -7.43 -17.49
N SER A 317 30.48 -6.49 -18.43
CA SER A 317 31.40 -5.36 -18.27
C SER A 317 30.60 -4.06 -18.15
N VAL A 318 30.93 -3.28 -17.14
CA VAL A 318 30.29 -1.99 -16.85
C VAL A 318 31.32 -0.89 -17.17
N LEU A 319 30.97 0.04 -18.05
CA LEU A 319 31.80 1.21 -18.35
C LEU A 319 31.08 2.47 -17.88
N ALA A 320 31.57 3.05 -16.79
CA ALA A 320 31.13 4.35 -16.31
C ALA A 320 32.04 5.45 -16.87
N THR A 321 31.49 6.43 -17.56
CA THR A 321 32.19 7.65 -17.96
C THR A 321 31.47 8.86 -17.39
N GLY A 322 32.19 9.66 -16.60
CA GLY A 322 31.74 10.96 -16.10
C GLY A 322 32.75 12.03 -16.46
N THR A 323 32.28 13.18 -16.90
CA THR A 323 33.12 14.37 -17.13
C THR A 323 32.69 15.47 -16.16
N ALA A 324 33.59 15.89 -15.27
CA ALA A 324 33.43 17.10 -14.48
C ALA A 324 34.15 18.25 -15.19
N SER A 325 33.50 19.41 -15.30
CA SER A 325 34.12 20.65 -15.75
C SER A 325 34.26 21.55 -14.53
N PRO A 326 35.47 21.99 -14.16
CA PRO A 326 35.63 22.90 -13.04
C PRO A 326 35.39 24.31 -13.56
N ASP A 327 34.33 24.96 -13.09
CA ASP A 327 34.28 26.42 -13.13
C ASP A 327 33.96 26.98 -11.76
N SER A 328 34.63 28.08 -11.46
CA SER A 328 34.92 28.59 -10.14
C SER A 328 33.73 29.14 -9.36
N GLY A 329 33.67 28.78 -8.06
CA GLY A 329 33.15 29.63 -6.98
C GLY A 329 31.63 29.79 -6.88
N ASP A 330 31.08 29.30 -5.75
CA ASP A 330 29.71 29.43 -5.24
C ASP A 330 28.66 28.42 -5.78
N CYS A 331 28.17 27.58 -4.84
CA CYS A 331 27.10 26.57 -4.95
C CYS A 331 27.09 25.74 -6.25
N GLU A 332 27.71 24.56 -6.23
CA GLU A 332 27.65 23.63 -7.36
C GLU A 332 26.21 23.18 -7.68
N PRO A 333 25.77 23.23 -8.95
CA PRO A 333 24.51 22.64 -9.37
C PRO A 333 24.56 21.11 -9.31
N PRO A 334 23.41 20.41 -9.24
CA PRO A 334 23.36 18.96 -9.11
C PRO A 334 24.12 18.25 -10.23
N VAL A 335 25.04 17.36 -9.84
CA VAL A 335 25.77 16.51 -10.78
C VAL A 335 24.84 15.40 -11.24
N THR A 336 24.52 15.39 -12.53
CA THR A 336 23.73 14.31 -13.15
C THR A 336 24.67 13.20 -13.59
N VAL A 337 24.70 12.08 -12.86
CA VAL A 337 25.42 10.89 -13.28
C VAL A 337 24.48 10.03 -14.12
N THR A 338 24.77 9.90 -15.42
CA THR A 338 24.03 9.02 -16.31
C THR A 338 24.77 7.70 -16.44
N VAL A 339 24.25 6.64 -15.81
CA VAL A 339 24.79 5.29 -15.99
C VAL A 339 24.05 4.64 -17.16
N LYS A 340 24.77 4.40 -18.26
CA LYS A 340 24.24 3.62 -19.39
C LYS A 340 24.66 2.17 -19.24
N THR A 341 23.68 1.31 -18.98
CA THR A 341 23.90 -0.14 -18.96
C THR A 341 23.39 -0.73 -20.26
N THR A 342 24.30 -1.28 -21.07
CA THR A 342 23.96 -2.00 -22.29
C THR A 342 23.95 -3.49 -22.01
N VAL A 343 22.76 -4.11 -22.00
CA VAL A 343 22.64 -5.57 -21.90
C VAL A 343 22.51 -6.13 -23.31
N THR A 344 23.51 -6.91 -23.74
CA THR A 344 23.47 -7.60 -25.03
C THR A 344 23.06 -9.05 -24.79
N VAL A 345 21.90 -9.46 -25.31
CA VAL A 345 21.44 -10.86 -25.23
C VAL A 345 21.83 -11.56 -26.52
N THR A 346 22.80 -12.46 -26.47
CA THR A 346 23.13 -13.36 -27.59
C THR A 346 22.45 -14.71 -27.38
N ASN A 347 21.68 -15.15 -28.39
CA ASN A 347 20.86 -16.38 -28.46
C ASN A 347 19.39 -16.26 -28.00
N ALA A 348 18.63 -15.39 -28.65
CA ALA A 348 17.17 -15.52 -28.71
C ALA A 348 16.76 -16.47 -29.86
N PRO A 349 15.85 -17.44 -29.65
CA PRO A 349 15.28 -18.22 -30.74
C PRO A 349 14.34 -17.31 -31.55
N SER A 350 14.67 -17.12 -32.83
CA SER A 350 14.10 -16.17 -33.81
C SER A 350 14.82 -14.81 -33.91
N CYS A 351 15.21 -14.49 -35.15
CA CYS A 351 16.15 -13.43 -35.50
C CYS A 351 15.53 -12.03 -35.43
N VAL A 352 15.61 -11.37 -34.28
CA VAL A 352 15.70 -9.89 -34.21
C VAL A 352 16.61 -9.53 -33.04
N PRO A 353 17.75 -8.85 -33.24
CA PRO A 353 18.51 -8.28 -32.13
C PRO A 353 17.65 -7.21 -31.45
N MET A 354 17.32 -7.40 -30.17
CA MET A 354 16.69 -6.38 -29.34
C MET A 354 17.74 -5.73 -28.44
N THR A 355 17.86 -4.41 -28.53
CA THR A 355 18.66 -3.60 -27.61
C THR A 355 17.72 -3.03 -26.55
N VAL A 356 17.81 -3.52 -25.32
CA VAL A 356 17.10 -2.90 -24.18
C VAL A 356 18.04 -1.84 -23.60
N THR A 357 17.65 -0.57 -23.72
CA THR A 357 18.39 0.54 -23.10
C THR A 357 17.67 0.94 -21.83
N ALA A 358 18.24 0.61 -20.67
CA ALA A 358 17.79 1.13 -19.39
C ALA A 358 18.62 2.38 -19.05
N THR A 359 17.95 3.52 -18.85
CA THR A 359 18.61 4.74 -18.34
C THR A 359 18.20 4.88 -16.88
N ILE A 360 19.16 4.79 -15.97
CA ILE A 360 18.95 5.10 -14.55
C ILE A 360 19.54 6.48 -14.32
N THR A 361 18.68 7.43 -13.94
CA THR A 361 19.11 8.78 -13.56
C THR A 361 19.05 8.89 -12.05
N THR A 362 20.22 8.99 -11.42
CA THR A 362 20.33 9.23 -9.97
C THR A 362 20.86 10.64 -9.77
N THR A 363 20.08 11.47 -9.08
CA THR A 363 20.50 12.81 -8.66
C THR A 363 21.06 12.73 -7.25
N VAL A 364 22.33 13.08 -7.06
CA VAL A 364 22.98 13.10 -5.75
C VAL A 364 23.13 14.55 -5.30
N PHE A 365 22.67 14.85 -4.08
CA PHE A 365 22.86 16.16 -3.46
C PHE A 365 24.03 16.08 -2.48
N ALA A 366 25.07 16.88 -2.70
CA ALA A 366 26.15 17.03 -1.73
C ALA A 366 25.73 18.04 -0.66
N THR A 367 25.70 17.64 0.60
CA THR A 367 25.57 18.55 1.73
C THR A 367 26.94 18.74 2.36
N ASN A 368 27.47 19.98 2.35
CA ASN A 368 28.68 20.32 3.10
C ASN A 368 28.40 20.20 4.61
N THR A 369 29.21 19.40 5.30
CA THR A 369 29.30 19.33 6.77
C THR A 369 30.21 20.40 7.34
#